data_AF-X1V2X2-F1
#
_entry.id   AF-X1V2X2-F1
#
_cell.length_a   1.000
_cell.length_b   1.000
_cell.length_c   1.000
_cell.angle_alpha   90.00
_cell.angle_beta   90.00
_cell.angle_gamma   90.00
#
_symmetry.space_group_name_H-M   'P 1'
#
loop_
_entity.id
_entity.type
_entity.pdbx_description
1 polymer ?
#
loop_
_entity_poly.entity_id
_entity_poly.type
_entity_poly.pdbx_seq_one_letter_code
_entity_poly.pdbx_strand_id
1 'polypeptide(L)'
;TLSSYGVLLFQEDDNPVTVYDEKDFEAISVIIDEKWETRETEKSLFENGLFEILAYIFRKSREARKNYRVIIISDTPSLLSEDYHNALYDLLIKAKKFDAFIDIIRIGDQKFYIDDVKLKIVSSETHGGVFYCTEAKLFLNILRSLIQSKSEFIVVQPEEDDQIFEEDKIFYEKLAVDLISLDSDEEEKCDICEREICPICDAHSDEVHKCFNCNAKYHACCAANYAIANPIGFNHLFRCVQCD
;
A
#
# COMPACT_ATOMS: atom_id res chain seq x y z
N THR A 1 14.93 -19.95 1.89
CA THR A 1 13.63 -19.46 2.42
C THR A 1 12.73 -19.25 1.23
N LEU A 2 11.51 -19.83 1.25
CA LEU A 2 10.60 -19.79 0.09
C LEU A 2 10.19 -18.35 -0.20
N SER A 3 10.50 -17.87 -1.40
CA SER A 3 9.96 -16.61 -1.92
C SER A 3 8.45 -16.73 -2.06
N SER A 4 7.75 -15.67 -1.70
CA SER A 4 6.33 -15.48 -2.01
C SER A 4 6.17 -14.31 -2.98
N TYR A 5 5.04 -14.30 -3.68
CA TYR A 5 4.66 -13.35 -4.70
C TYR A 5 3.41 -12.59 -4.26
N GLY A 6 3.21 -11.44 -4.87
CA GLY A 6 1.98 -10.69 -4.71
C GLY A 6 1.69 -9.87 -5.96
N VAL A 7 0.43 -9.50 -6.12
CA VAL A 7 -0.04 -8.60 -7.15
C VAL A 7 -1.01 -7.61 -6.54
N LEU A 8 -0.85 -6.35 -6.93
CA LEU A 8 -1.82 -5.30 -6.70
C LEU A 8 -2.19 -4.74 -8.07
N LEU A 9 -3.45 -4.89 -8.45
CA LEU A 9 -3.98 -4.44 -9.74
C LEU A 9 -5.28 -3.69 -9.50
N PHE A 10 -5.29 -2.39 -9.80
CA PHE A 10 -6.52 -1.60 -9.74
C PHE A 10 -7.46 -1.94 -10.87
N GLN A 11 -8.73 -2.15 -10.52
CA GLN A 11 -9.84 -2.36 -11.45
C GLN A 11 -10.54 -1.04 -11.74
N GLU A 12 -11.45 -1.06 -12.72
CA GLU A 12 -12.47 -0.01 -12.88
C GLU A 12 -13.13 0.33 -11.52
N ASP A 13 -13.49 1.60 -11.32
CA ASP A 13 -14.03 2.15 -10.06
C ASP A 13 -13.04 2.17 -8.87
N ASP A 14 -11.72 2.23 -9.11
CA ASP A 14 -10.67 2.31 -8.08
C ASP A 14 -10.53 1.08 -7.17
N ASN A 15 -11.21 -0.03 -7.47
CA ASN A 15 -11.20 -1.20 -6.60
C ASN A 15 -9.90 -2.01 -6.77
N PRO A 16 -9.05 -2.15 -5.75
CA PRO A 16 -7.82 -2.92 -5.87
C PRO A 16 -8.09 -4.43 -5.78
N VAL A 17 -7.54 -5.20 -6.72
CA VAL A 17 -7.33 -6.64 -6.56
C VAL A 17 -5.96 -6.85 -5.94
N THR A 18 -5.94 -7.37 -4.71
CA THR A 18 -4.70 -7.67 -3.98
C THR A 18 -4.56 -9.16 -3.71
N VAL A 19 -3.37 -9.68 -3.97
CA VAL A 19 -2.92 -10.97 -3.47
C VAL A 19 -1.52 -10.79 -2.90
N TYR A 20 -1.30 -11.37 -1.72
CA TYR A 20 -0.05 -11.26 -0.98
C TYR A 20 0.38 -12.62 -0.47
N ASP A 21 1.69 -12.78 -0.26
CA ASP A 21 2.30 -13.98 0.32
C ASP A 21 1.95 -15.30 -0.42
N GLU A 22 1.58 -15.23 -1.70
CA GLU A 22 1.28 -16.40 -2.53
C GLU A 22 2.56 -17.15 -2.90
N LYS A 23 2.57 -18.47 -2.74
CA LYS A 23 3.73 -19.31 -3.04
C LYS A 23 3.68 -19.89 -4.46
N ASP A 24 2.48 -20.02 -5.01
CA ASP A 24 2.26 -20.50 -6.37
C ASP A 24 2.20 -19.33 -7.37
N PHE A 25 3.23 -19.19 -8.20
CA PHE A 25 3.26 -18.13 -9.20
C PHE A 25 2.20 -18.33 -10.29
N GLU A 26 1.72 -19.57 -10.52
CA GLU A 26 0.66 -19.84 -11.50
C GLU A 26 -0.66 -19.20 -11.06
N ALA A 27 -0.96 -19.21 -9.76
CA ALA A 27 -2.13 -18.54 -9.20
C ALA A 27 -2.11 -17.03 -9.48
N ILE A 28 -0.94 -16.39 -9.36
CA ILE A 28 -0.78 -14.97 -9.70
C ILE A 28 -1.04 -14.71 -11.18
N SER A 29 -0.55 -15.59 -12.07
CA SER A 29 -0.78 -15.45 -13.52
C SER A 29 -2.27 -15.54 -13.84
N VAL A 30 -2.98 -16.50 -13.25
CA VAL A 30 -4.43 -16.66 -13.43
C VAL A 30 -5.18 -15.39 -13.01
N ILE A 31 -4.85 -14.82 -11.85
CA ILE A 31 -5.50 -13.61 -11.37
C ILE A 31 -5.25 -12.42 -12.31
N ILE A 32 -4.02 -12.26 -12.80
CA ILE A 32 -3.71 -11.20 -13.76
C ILE A 32 -4.53 -11.41 -15.03
N ASP A 33 -4.53 -12.61 -15.60
CA ASP A 33 -5.27 -12.92 -16.84
C ASP A 33 -6.79 -12.70 -16.69
N GLU A 34 -7.37 -13.09 -15.56
CA GLU A 34 -8.80 -12.91 -15.27
C GLU A 34 -9.20 -11.45 -15.07
N LYS A 35 -8.30 -10.63 -14.51
CA LYS A 35 -8.57 -9.23 -14.11
C LYS A 35 -7.99 -8.19 -15.04
N TRP A 36 -7.28 -8.62 -16.09
CA TRP A 36 -6.56 -7.71 -16.99
C TRP A 36 -7.49 -6.79 -17.78
N GLU A 37 -8.61 -7.33 -18.26
CA GLU A 37 -9.54 -6.61 -19.12
C GLU A 37 -10.35 -5.55 -18.36
N THR A 38 -10.52 -5.71 -17.04
CA THR A 38 -11.26 -4.81 -16.16
C THR A 38 -10.36 -3.89 -15.33
N ARG A 39 -9.08 -3.76 -15.71
CA ARG A 39 -8.13 -2.88 -15.01
C ARG A 39 -8.46 -1.40 -15.24
N GLU A 40 -8.07 -0.54 -14.29
CA GLU A 40 -8.13 0.91 -14.47
C GLU A 40 -7.20 1.36 -15.63
N THR A 41 -7.72 2.20 -16.52
CA THR A 41 -6.99 2.69 -17.71
C THR A 41 -7.12 4.20 -17.96
N GLU A 42 -7.99 4.89 -17.22
CA GLU A 42 -8.29 6.31 -17.42
C GLU A 42 -7.42 7.22 -16.54
N LYS A 43 -6.97 6.73 -15.38
CA LYS A 43 -6.20 7.55 -14.42
C LYS A 43 -5.09 6.78 -13.72
N SER A 44 -4.12 7.54 -13.22
CA SER A 44 -3.02 7.01 -12.43
C SER A 44 -3.43 6.85 -10.96
N LEU A 45 -3.31 5.62 -10.44
CA LEU A 45 -3.50 5.28 -9.03
C LEU A 45 -2.17 4.95 -8.34
N PHE A 46 -1.10 5.62 -8.79
CA PHE A 46 0.27 5.38 -8.32
C PHE A 46 0.40 5.54 -6.80
N GLU A 47 -0.10 6.64 -6.25
CA GLU A 47 -0.06 6.90 -4.81
C GLU A 47 -0.86 5.85 -4.05
N ASN A 48 -2.08 5.55 -4.49
CA ASN A 48 -2.95 4.56 -3.84
C ASN A 48 -2.23 3.21 -3.77
N GLY A 49 -1.61 2.81 -4.88
CA GLY A 49 -0.86 1.56 -4.94
C GLY A 49 0.35 1.56 -4.02
N LEU A 50 1.10 2.67 -4.00
CA LEU A 50 2.27 2.80 -3.14
C LEU A 50 1.88 2.80 -1.66
N PHE A 51 0.79 3.47 -1.28
CA PHE A 51 0.27 3.46 0.08
C PHE A 51 -0.11 2.04 0.53
N GLU A 52 -0.90 1.34 -0.30
CA GLU A 52 -1.36 -0.03 -0.03
C GLU A 52 -0.17 -0.99 0.17
N ILE A 53 0.84 -0.91 -0.70
CA ILE A 53 2.05 -1.74 -0.56
C ILE A 53 2.87 -1.37 0.67
N LEU A 54 3.05 -0.08 0.97
CA LEU A 54 3.79 0.36 2.16
C LEU A 54 3.08 -0.07 3.44
N ALA A 55 1.76 0.06 3.51
CA ALA A 55 0.93 -0.41 4.62
C ALA A 55 1.10 -1.92 4.83
N TYR A 56 1.07 -2.71 3.75
CA TYR A 56 1.34 -4.14 3.79
C TYR A 56 2.74 -4.46 4.35
N ILE A 57 3.78 -3.79 3.83
CA ILE A 57 5.17 -3.97 4.26
C ILE A 57 5.33 -3.65 5.75
N PHE A 58 4.75 -2.54 6.22
CA PHE A 58 4.81 -2.15 7.63
C PHE A 58 4.14 -3.18 8.52
N ARG A 59 2.94 -3.64 8.16
CA ARG A 59 2.23 -4.68 8.91
C ARG A 59 3.04 -5.97 9.00
N LYS A 60 3.59 -6.45 7.88
CA LYS A 60 4.35 -7.71 7.85
C LYS A 60 5.72 -7.60 8.50
N SER A 61 6.35 -6.44 8.45
CA SER A 61 7.64 -6.22 9.10
C SER A 61 7.56 -6.23 10.63
N ARG A 62 6.37 -6.01 11.21
CA ARG A 62 6.10 -6.20 12.64
C ARG A 62 6.11 -7.68 13.05
N GLU A 63 5.75 -8.58 12.15
CA GLU A 63 5.68 -10.02 12.41
C GLU A 63 7.06 -10.69 12.22
N ALA A 64 7.76 -10.34 11.13
CA ALA A 64 9.08 -10.87 10.81
C ALA A 64 9.85 -9.95 9.86
N ARG A 65 11.18 -9.88 10.01
CA ARG A 65 12.04 -9.19 9.05
C ARG A 65 12.07 -9.97 7.73
N LYS A 66 11.64 -9.32 6.65
CA LYS A 66 11.62 -9.85 5.27
C LYS A 66 12.23 -8.81 4.33
N ASN A 67 12.81 -9.28 3.23
CA ASN A 67 13.22 -8.43 2.13
C ASN A 67 12.04 -8.31 1.15
N TYR A 68 11.56 -7.09 0.93
CA TYR A 68 10.46 -6.81 0.00
C TYR A 68 11.01 -6.27 -1.30
N ARG A 69 10.60 -6.88 -2.41
CA ARG A 69 10.88 -6.34 -3.74
C ARG A 69 9.58 -5.98 -4.42
N VAL A 70 9.40 -4.70 -4.65
CA VAL A 70 8.22 -4.13 -5.28
C VAL A 70 8.62 -3.64 -6.66
N ILE A 71 7.88 -4.06 -7.68
CA ILE A 71 8.03 -3.54 -9.04
C ILE A 71 6.73 -2.85 -9.39
N ILE A 72 6.78 -1.53 -9.56
CA ILE A 72 5.63 -0.72 -9.96
C ILE A 72 5.72 -0.51 -11.46
N ILE A 73 4.68 -0.87 -12.20
CA ILE A 73 4.55 -0.58 -13.64
C ILE A 73 3.55 0.57 -13.76
N SER A 74 3.95 1.67 -14.39
CA SER A 74 3.09 2.84 -14.56
C SER A 74 3.19 3.37 -15.98
N ASP A 75 2.06 3.47 -16.67
CA ASP A 75 1.95 4.04 -18.02
C ASP A 75 1.42 5.48 -18.02
N THR A 76 0.78 5.90 -16.93
CA THR A 76 0.17 7.24 -16.79
C THR A 76 0.83 8.05 -15.66
N PRO A 77 1.22 9.32 -15.89
CA PRO A 77 1.78 10.18 -14.85
C PRO A 77 0.83 10.41 -13.70
N SER A 78 1.36 10.47 -12.48
CA SER A 78 0.56 10.89 -11.34
C SER A 78 0.34 12.41 -11.31
N LEU A 79 -0.93 12.80 -11.20
CA LEU A 79 -1.39 14.19 -11.18
C LEU A 79 -1.82 14.68 -9.79
N LEU A 80 -1.70 13.85 -8.74
CA LEU A 80 -2.11 14.21 -7.38
C LEU A 80 -1.23 15.34 -6.79
N SER A 81 -1.87 16.19 -5.98
CA SER A 81 -1.36 17.48 -5.46
C SER A 81 -0.09 17.35 -4.59
N GLU A 82 0.54 18.48 -4.24
CA GLU A 82 1.75 18.48 -3.39
C GLU A 82 1.48 18.03 -1.95
N ASP A 83 0.29 18.28 -1.40
CA ASP A 83 -0.07 17.83 -0.04
C ASP A 83 -0.01 16.29 0.08
N TYR A 84 -0.31 15.61 -1.02
CA TYR A 84 -0.16 14.15 -1.16
C TYR A 84 1.28 13.70 -1.04
N HIS A 85 2.22 14.52 -1.53
CA HIS A 85 3.64 14.16 -1.54
C HIS A 85 4.19 14.19 -0.12
N ASN A 86 3.74 15.13 0.72
CA ASN A 86 4.18 15.21 2.12
C ASN A 86 3.77 13.97 2.93
N ALA A 87 2.49 13.57 2.84
CA ALA A 87 1.99 12.40 3.54
C ALA A 87 2.71 11.12 3.07
N LEU A 88 2.93 10.97 1.76
CA LEU A 88 3.64 9.83 1.19
C LEU A 88 5.14 9.82 1.55
N TYR A 89 5.77 11.00 1.59
CA TYR A 89 7.19 11.15 1.89
C TYR A 89 7.52 10.69 3.32
N ASP A 90 6.67 10.99 4.28
CA ASP A 90 6.81 10.48 5.65
C ASP A 90 6.77 8.95 5.70
N LEU A 91 5.97 8.30 4.85
CA LEU A 91 5.96 6.84 4.72
C LEU A 91 7.23 6.32 4.08
N LEU A 92 7.72 6.97 3.03
CA LEU A 92 8.94 6.57 2.32
C LEU A 92 10.19 6.65 3.21
N ILE A 93 10.34 7.73 3.99
CA ILE A 93 11.44 7.86 4.96
C ILE A 93 11.43 6.69 5.94
N LYS A 94 10.24 6.22 6.33
CA LYS A 94 10.09 5.14 7.29
C LYS A 94 10.25 3.77 6.63
N ALA A 95 9.84 3.63 5.37
CA ALA A 95 10.09 2.48 4.51
C ALA A 95 11.59 2.17 4.40
N LYS A 96 12.45 3.20 4.44
CA LYS A 96 13.91 3.07 4.42
C LYS A 96 14.48 2.20 5.55
N LYS A 97 13.79 2.12 6.70
CA LYS A 97 14.20 1.27 7.84
C LYS A 97 13.86 -0.22 7.62
N PHE A 98 13.07 -0.53 6.59
CA PHE A 98 12.74 -1.88 6.20
C PHE A 98 13.54 -2.26 4.96
N ASP A 99 13.80 -3.55 4.77
CA ASP A 99 14.50 -4.08 3.61
C ASP A 99 13.58 -4.08 2.36
N ALA A 100 13.00 -2.91 2.04
CA ALA A 100 12.04 -2.69 0.98
C ALA A 100 12.67 -1.98 -0.22
N PHE A 101 12.58 -2.62 -1.38
CA PHE A 101 13.17 -2.21 -2.62
C PHE A 101 12.09 -1.90 -3.66
N ILE A 102 11.86 -0.62 -4.00
CA ILE A 102 10.80 -0.23 -4.95
C ILE A 102 11.40 0.24 -6.28
N ASP A 103 11.36 -0.66 -7.26
CA ASP A 103 11.76 -0.37 -8.64
C ASP A 103 10.53 0.07 -9.45
N ILE A 104 10.63 1.15 -10.22
CA ILE A 104 9.51 1.70 -11.00
C ILE A 104 9.84 1.60 -12.49
N ILE A 105 8.93 1.03 -13.27
CA ILE A 105 9.01 0.95 -14.73
C ILE A 105 7.94 1.87 -15.33
N ARG A 106 8.38 3.02 -15.85
CA ARG A 106 7.56 3.97 -16.60
C ARG A 106 7.41 3.49 -18.04
N ILE A 107 6.19 3.20 -18.46
CA ILE A 107 5.84 2.89 -19.85
C ILE A 107 5.48 4.18 -20.58
N GLY A 108 6.01 4.36 -21.79
CA GLY A 108 5.66 5.46 -22.68
C GLY A 108 6.87 6.10 -23.34
N ASP A 109 6.63 6.97 -24.32
CA ASP A 109 7.62 7.53 -25.23
C ASP A 109 8.06 8.97 -24.92
N GLN A 110 7.49 9.58 -23.87
CA GLN A 110 7.84 10.93 -23.49
C GLN A 110 9.25 11.00 -22.87
N LYS A 111 9.96 12.07 -23.20
CA LYS A 111 11.31 12.32 -22.69
C LYS A 111 11.31 12.77 -21.23
N PHE A 112 10.28 13.48 -20.80
CA PHE A 112 10.11 14.00 -19.45
C PHE A 112 8.64 13.91 -19.07
N TYR A 113 8.38 13.32 -17.91
CA TYR A 113 7.05 13.29 -17.30
C TYR A 113 7.01 14.26 -16.12
N ILE A 114 5.82 14.82 -15.89
CA ILE A 114 5.57 15.79 -14.82
C ILE A 114 5.84 15.21 -13.42
N ASP A 115 5.74 13.89 -13.24
CA ASP A 115 5.93 13.18 -11.99
C ASP A 115 7.32 12.54 -11.87
N ASP A 116 8.24 12.76 -12.81
CA ASP A 116 9.58 12.15 -12.80
C ASP A 116 10.35 12.41 -11.51
N VAL A 117 10.20 13.62 -10.94
CA VAL A 117 10.82 13.97 -9.65
C VAL A 117 10.26 13.11 -8.53
N LYS A 118 8.93 12.91 -8.51
CA LYS A 118 8.24 12.06 -7.54
C LYS A 118 8.71 10.61 -7.62
N LEU A 119 8.75 10.03 -8.82
CA LEU A 119 9.22 8.66 -9.03
C LEU A 119 10.68 8.47 -8.57
N LYS A 120 11.53 9.46 -8.82
CA LYS A 120 12.93 9.45 -8.36
C LYS A 120 13.04 9.50 -6.85
N ILE A 121 12.24 10.31 -6.17
CA ILE A 121 12.22 10.37 -4.70
C ILE A 121 11.80 9.02 -4.12
N VAL A 122 10.71 8.43 -4.64
CA VAL A 122 10.22 7.11 -4.17
C VAL A 122 11.30 6.05 -4.31
N SER A 123 11.90 5.94 -5.50
CA SER A 123 12.93 4.93 -5.76
C SER A 123 14.23 5.19 -4.99
N SER A 124 14.66 6.44 -4.79
CA SER A 124 15.87 6.75 -4.02
C SER A 124 15.74 6.43 -2.54
N GLU A 125 14.59 6.75 -1.93
CA GLU A 125 14.36 6.47 -0.50
C GLU A 125 14.17 4.97 -0.21
N THR A 126 13.90 4.18 -1.23
CA THR A 126 13.67 2.73 -1.13
C THR A 126 14.72 1.91 -1.88
N HIS A 127 15.91 2.45 -2.14
CA HIS A 127 17.03 1.74 -2.78
C HIS A 127 16.67 1.04 -4.11
N GLY A 128 15.71 1.59 -4.85
CA GLY A 128 15.29 1.13 -6.16
C GLY A 128 15.77 2.05 -7.28
N GLY A 129 15.21 1.84 -8.47
CA GLY A 129 15.47 2.70 -9.63
C GLY A 129 14.21 3.00 -10.45
N VAL A 130 14.27 4.08 -11.22
CA VAL A 130 13.27 4.40 -12.26
C VAL A 130 13.81 3.97 -13.62
N PHE A 131 13.05 3.15 -14.32
CA PHE A 131 13.34 2.64 -15.65
C PHE A 131 12.30 3.14 -16.62
N TYR A 132 12.73 3.61 -17.79
CA TYR A 132 11.82 4.07 -18.85
C TYR A 132 11.78 3.03 -19.96
N CYS A 133 10.59 2.72 -20.42
CA CYS A 133 10.36 1.66 -21.38
C CYS A 133 9.38 2.10 -22.47
N THR A 134 9.86 2.07 -23.71
CA THR A 134 9.08 2.42 -24.90
C THR A 134 8.59 1.22 -25.69
N GLU A 135 9.16 0.03 -25.45
CA GLU A 135 8.90 -1.17 -26.24
C GLU A 135 9.00 -2.47 -25.44
N ALA A 136 8.26 -3.51 -25.87
CA ALA A 136 8.18 -4.79 -25.16
C ALA A 136 9.54 -5.48 -24.98
N LYS A 137 10.46 -5.36 -25.95
CA LYS A 137 11.79 -5.97 -25.84
C LYS A 137 12.61 -5.33 -24.72
N LEU A 138 12.55 -4.01 -24.60
CA LEU A 138 13.19 -3.26 -23.52
C LEU A 138 12.56 -3.60 -22.17
N PHE A 139 11.23 -3.71 -22.11
CA PHE A 139 10.50 -4.13 -20.90
C PHE A 139 11.02 -5.47 -20.36
N LEU A 140 11.10 -6.48 -21.24
CA LEU A 140 11.64 -7.80 -20.87
C LEU A 140 13.09 -7.75 -20.42
N ASN A 141 13.92 -6.88 -21.02
CA ASN A 141 15.30 -6.69 -20.58
C ASN A 141 15.39 -6.05 -19.20
N ILE A 142 14.53 -5.06 -18.90
CA ILE A 142 14.43 -4.43 -17.59
C ILE A 142 14.03 -5.48 -16.54
N LEU A 143 12.97 -6.25 -16.78
CA LEU A 143 12.53 -7.30 -15.86
C LEU A 143 13.64 -8.34 -15.58
N ARG A 144 14.37 -8.77 -16.62
CA ARG A 144 15.52 -9.68 -16.45
C ARG A 144 16.65 -9.08 -15.62
N SER A 145 16.96 -7.81 -15.85
CA SER A 145 17.95 -7.07 -15.05
C SER A 145 17.53 -7.00 -13.59
N LEU A 146 16.24 -6.71 -13.33
CA LEU A 146 15.70 -6.70 -11.99
C LEU A 146 15.84 -8.07 -11.32
N ILE A 147 15.54 -9.17 -12.02
CA ILE A 147 15.74 -10.53 -11.47
C ILE A 147 17.20 -10.77 -11.02
N GLN A 148 18.19 -10.23 -11.75
CA GLN A 148 19.61 -10.45 -11.49
C GLN A 148 20.22 -9.51 -10.44
N SER A 149 19.66 -8.31 -10.25
CA SER A 149 20.40 -7.18 -9.67
C SER A 149 20.54 -7.11 -8.15
N LYS A 150 19.92 -8.00 -7.34
CA LYS A 150 19.90 -7.81 -5.87
C LYS A 150 20.50 -8.95 -5.03
N SER A 151 21.19 -9.92 -5.63
CA SER A 151 22.05 -10.84 -4.88
C SER A 151 23.40 -10.23 -4.45
N GLU A 152 23.74 -9.04 -4.95
CA GLU A 152 25.04 -8.39 -4.72
C GLU A 152 25.00 -7.18 -3.77
N PHE A 153 23.82 -6.73 -3.34
CA PHE A 153 23.73 -5.77 -2.24
C PHE A 153 23.83 -6.54 -0.92
N ILE A 154 25.05 -6.93 -0.55
CA ILE A 154 25.44 -6.81 0.85
C ILE A 154 25.36 -5.31 1.11
N VAL A 155 24.19 -4.84 1.56
CA VAL A 155 24.08 -3.51 2.13
C VAL A 155 25.15 -3.51 3.21
N VAL A 156 26.20 -2.69 3.03
CA VAL A 156 27.09 -2.35 4.13
C VAL A 156 26.18 -1.61 5.09
N GLN A 157 25.60 -2.36 6.03
CA GLN A 157 24.81 -1.83 7.12
C GLN A 157 25.71 -0.82 7.82
N PRO A 158 25.34 0.47 7.89
CA PRO A 158 25.94 1.33 8.89
C PRO A 158 25.72 0.62 10.23
N GLU A 159 26.78 0.37 11.00
CA GLU A 159 26.69 -0.19 12.36
C GLU A 159 25.94 0.75 13.34
N GLU A 160 25.38 1.85 12.84
CA GLU A 160 24.64 2.85 13.61
C GLU A 160 23.15 2.53 13.63
N ASP A 161 22.78 1.74 14.64
CA ASP A 161 21.47 1.66 15.30
C ASP A 161 20.24 1.40 14.40
N ASP A 162 20.14 0.12 14.00
CA ASP A 162 18.97 -0.57 13.45
C ASP A 162 17.80 -0.71 14.46
N GLN A 163 17.69 0.20 15.44
CA GLN A 163 16.61 0.23 16.41
C GLN A 163 15.47 1.10 15.90
N ILE A 164 14.27 0.51 15.78
CA ILE A 164 13.04 1.29 15.72
C ILE A 164 13.01 2.14 16.99
N PHE A 165 13.24 3.45 16.88
CA PHE A 165 13.13 4.35 18.02
C PHE A 165 11.74 4.22 18.62
N GLU A 166 11.63 4.20 19.95
CA GLU A 166 10.35 3.99 20.64
C GLU A 166 9.33 5.11 20.36
N GLU A 167 9.84 6.25 19.87
CA GLU A 167 9.10 7.39 19.33
C GLU A 167 8.38 7.08 18.00
N ASP A 168 9.00 6.26 17.13
CA ASP A 168 8.44 5.84 15.85
C ASP A 168 7.46 4.67 15.98
N LYS A 169 7.56 3.89 17.07
CA LYS A 169 6.69 2.74 17.34
C LYS A 169 5.21 3.12 17.38
N ILE A 170 4.88 4.24 18.03
CA ILE A 170 3.51 4.79 18.11
C ILE A 170 2.98 5.13 16.72
N PHE A 171 3.83 5.58 15.80
CA PHE A 171 3.43 5.87 14.43
C PHE A 171 3.19 4.58 13.63
N TYR A 172 4.05 3.57 13.77
CA TYR A 172 3.83 2.25 13.14
C TYR A 172 2.57 1.55 13.67
N GLU A 173 2.21 1.78 14.93
CA GLU A 173 0.94 1.35 15.53
C GLU A 173 -0.28 2.13 15.01
N LYS A 174 -0.09 3.28 14.35
CA LYS A 174 -1.19 4.14 13.85
C LYS A 174 -1.44 4.04 12.34
N LEU A 175 -0.48 3.49 11.59
CA LEU A 175 -0.43 3.65 10.14
C LEU A 175 -1.36 2.73 9.34
N ALA A 176 -1.62 1.53 9.86
CA ALA A 176 -2.42 0.53 9.17
C ALA A 176 -2.76 -0.59 10.17
N VAL A 177 -3.46 -0.21 11.25
CA VAL A 177 -4.02 -1.20 12.16
C VAL A 177 -5.48 -1.36 11.78
N ASP A 178 -5.83 -2.58 11.35
CA ASP A 178 -7.21 -3.00 11.21
C ASP A 178 -7.96 -2.62 12.48
N LEU A 179 -9.24 -2.24 12.36
CA LEU A 179 -10.04 -2.07 13.56
C LEU A 179 -9.98 -3.37 14.37
N ILE A 180 -9.60 -3.25 15.63
CA ILE A 180 -9.40 -4.41 16.50
C ILE A 180 -10.74 -4.86 17.08
N SER A 181 -10.88 -6.14 17.40
CA SER A 181 -12.08 -6.63 18.08
C SER A 181 -12.29 -5.92 19.42
N LEU A 182 -13.56 -5.81 19.81
CA LEU A 182 -13.94 -5.36 21.14
C LEU A 182 -13.50 -6.37 22.21
N ASP A 183 -13.20 -5.86 23.40
CA ASP A 183 -13.07 -6.70 24.59
C ASP A 183 -14.48 -7.17 25.04
N SER A 184 -14.56 -8.31 25.72
CA SER A 184 -15.84 -8.97 26.06
C SER A 184 -16.79 -8.14 26.93
N ASP A 185 -16.31 -7.07 27.52
CA ASP A 185 -17.02 -6.15 28.42
C ASP A 185 -17.34 -4.79 27.78
N GLU A 186 -16.96 -4.56 26.52
CA GLU A 186 -17.19 -3.30 25.83
C GLU A 186 -18.52 -3.27 25.06
N GLU A 187 -19.22 -2.13 25.14
CA GLU A 187 -20.49 -1.93 24.41
C GLU A 187 -20.28 -1.96 22.88
N GLU A 188 -21.10 -2.72 22.15
CA GLU A 188 -21.05 -2.86 20.69
C GLU A 188 -21.72 -1.68 19.97
N LYS A 189 -21.50 -0.44 20.43
CA LYS A 189 -22.12 0.75 19.84
C LYS A 189 -21.15 1.43 18.88
N CYS A 190 -21.56 1.62 17.62
CA CYS A 190 -20.77 2.32 16.62
C CYS A 190 -20.83 3.85 16.78
N ASP A 191 -19.69 4.53 16.71
CA ASP A 191 -19.55 5.98 16.87
C ASP A 191 -19.93 6.79 15.62
N ILE A 192 -20.18 6.13 14.47
CA ILE A 192 -20.68 6.81 13.26
C ILE A 192 -22.20 6.83 13.22
N CYS A 193 -22.84 5.67 13.43
CA CYS A 193 -24.29 5.54 13.31
C CYS A 193 -25.02 5.58 14.65
N GLU A 194 -24.27 5.58 15.76
CA GLU A 194 -24.74 5.57 17.16
C GLU A 194 -25.66 4.40 17.50
N ARG A 195 -25.52 3.27 16.79
CA ARG A 195 -26.36 2.07 16.96
C ARG A 195 -25.51 0.83 17.14
N GLU A 196 -26.10 -0.19 17.76
CA GLU A 196 -25.51 -1.53 17.86
C GLU A 196 -25.63 -2.30 16.54
N ILE A 197 -26.77 -2.18 15.87
CA ILE A 197 -27.01 -2.79 14.55
C ILE A 197 -26.82 -1.72 13.49
N CYS A 198 -25.99 -2.02 12.49
CA CYS A 198 -25.68 -1.09 11.42
C CYS A 198 -26.91 -0.81 10.54
N PRO A 199 -27.31 0.46 10.35
CA PRO A 199 -28.47 0.82 9.52
C PRO A 199 -28.22 0.66 8.02
N ILE A 200 -26.98 0.40 7.60
CA ILE A 200 -26.59 0.26 6.18
C ILE A 200 -26.81 -1.18 5.70
N CYS A 201 -26.38 -2.17 6.50
CA CYS A 201 -26.44 -3.58 6.11
C CYS A 201 -27.57 -4.35 6.81
N ASP A 202 -28.11 -3.81 7.92
CA ASP A 202 -29.18 -4.41 8.75
C ASP A 202 -28.89 -5.88 9.17
N ALA A 203 -27.60 -6.25 9.17
CA ALA A 203 -27.15 -7.59 9.46
C ALA A 203 -26.83 -7.73 10.95
N HIS A 204 -27.48 -8.69 11.62
CA HIS A 204 -27.18 -9.07 13.01
C HIS A 204 -25.77 -9.67 13.21
N SER A 205 -25.02 -9.87 12.13
CA SER A 205 -23.65 -10.40 12.13
C SER A 205 -22.60 -9.33 11.82
N ASP A 206 -22.97 -8.05 11.78
CA ASP A 206 -22.00 -6.97 11.58
C ASP A 206 -21.24 -6.74 12.89
N GLU A 207 -20.02 -7.28 12.96
CA GLU A 207 -19.16 -7.15 14.14
C GLU A 207 -18.66 -5.70 14.26
N VAL A 208 -18.78 -5.15 15.47
CA VAL A 208 -18.22 -3.84 15.78
C VAL A 208 -16.75 -4.01 16.14
N HIS A 209 -15.91 -3.21 15.51
CA HIS A 209 -14.47 -3.16 15.77
C HIS A 209 -14.07 -1.77 16.27
N LYS A 210 -12.99 -1.66 17.04
CA LYS A 210 -12.53 -0.39 17.62
C LYS A 210 -11.20 0.07 17.03
N CYS A 211 -11.01 1.38 16.99
CA CYS A 211 -9.77 2.03 16.62
C CYS A 211 -8.72 1.75 17.68
N PHE A 212 -7.57 1.21 17.27
CA PHE A 212 -6.45 0.94 18.17
C PHE A 212 -5.99 2.17 18.97
N ASN A 213 -6.13 3.39 18.43
CA ASN A 213 -5.57 4.60 19.03
C ASN A 213 -6.51 5.30 20.02
N CYS A 214 -7.80 5.43 19.70
CA CYS A 214 -8.76 6.15 20.54
C CYS A 214 -9.91 5.30 21.07
N ASN A 215 -9.93 4.00 20.74
CA ASN A 215 -11.00 3.05 21.05
C ASN A 215 -12.38 3.42 20.45
N ALA A 216 -12.44 4.36 19.52
CA ALA A 216 -13.68 4.66 18.81
C ALA A 216 -14.12 3.44 17.98
N LYS A 217 -15.40 3.13 18.01
CA LYS A 217 -16.00 1.87 17.57
C LYS A 217 -16.73 2.07 16.26
N TYR A 218 -16.58 1.14 15.33
CA TYR A 218 -17.16 1.25 14.00
C TYR A 218 -17.63 -0.11 13.50
N HIS A 219 -18.79 -0.12 12.84
CA HIS A 219 -19.14 -1.19 11.92
C HIS A 219 -18.26 -1.10 10.67
N ALA A 220 -17.92 -2.24 10.07
CA ALA A 220 -17.14 -2.28 8.84
C ALA A 220 -17.83 -1.50 7.71
N CYS A 221 -19.16 -1.63 7.58
CA CYS A 221 -19.94 -0.90 6.58
C CYS A 221 -19.97 0.61 6.84
N CYS A 222 -20.04 1.05 8.10
CA CYS A 222 -19.99 2.46 8.47
C CYS A 222 -18.61 3.06 8.16
N ALA A 223 -17.54 2.35 8.50
CA ALA A 223 -16.18 2.76 8.21
C ALA A 223 -15.92 2.86 6.69
N ALA A 224 -16.35 1.85 5.93
CA ALA A 224 -16.24 1.85 4.47
C ALA A 224 -17.01 3.00 3.81
N ASN A 225 -18.27 3.22 4.21
CA ASN A 225 -19.07 4.33 3.67
C ASN A 225 -18.49 5.69 4.06
N TYR A 226 -17.94 5.83 5.27
CA TYR A 226 -17.28 7.06 5.69
C TYR A 226 -16.02 7.34 4.87
N ALA A 227 -15.21 6.31 4.60
CA ALA A 227 -14.02 6.41 3.76
C ALA A 227 -14.33 6.81 2.31
N ILE A 228 -15.46 6.34 1.77
CA ILE A 228 -15.95 6.74 0.44
C ILE A 228 -16.42 8.20 0.44
N ALA A 229 -17.15 8.61 1.49
CA ALA A 229 -17.73 9.96 1.57
C ALA A 229 -16.71 11.05 1.91
N ASN A 230 -15.63 10.70 2.63
CA ASN A 230 -14.60 11.64 3.07
C ASN A 230 -13.22 11.16 2.58
N PRO A 231 -12.99 11.13 1.26
CA PRO A 231 -11.70 10.73 0.74
C PRO A 231 -10.69 11.80 1.12
N ILE A 232 -9.65 11.40 1.83
CA ILE A 232 -8.48 12.26 2.08
C ILE A 232 -7.59 12.39 0.84
N GLY A 233 -8.15 12.12 -0.35
CA GLY A 233 -7.55 11.93 -1.68
C GLY A 233 -7.10 10.49 -2.00
N PHE A 234 -7.26 9.55 -1.06
CA PHE A 234 -7.17 8.11 -1.27
C PHE A 234 -8.58 7.56 -1.14
N ASN A 235 -9.16 7.10 -2.24
CA ASN A 235 -10.46 6.44 -2.19
C ASN A 235 -10.32 5.13 -1.41
N HIS A 236 -11.34 4.81 -0.60
CA HIS A 236 -11.45 3.57 0.18
C HIS A 236 -10.48 3.41 1.36
N LEU A 237 -9.69 4.44 1.70
CA LEU A 237 -8.88 4.43 2.90
C LEU A 237 -9.65 5.02 4.08
N PHE A 238 -10.00 4.17 5.05
CA PHE A 238 -10.68 4.63 6.27
C PHE A 238 -9.69 5.30 7.23
N ARG A 239 -10.01 6.53 7.63
CA ARG A 239 -9.44 7.17 8.82
C ARG A 239 -10.47 7.22 9.93
N CYS A 240 -10.00 6.94 11.13
CA CYS A 240 -10.81 7.04 12.33
C CYS A 240 -11.30 8.48 12.51
N VAL A 241 -12.63 8.66 12.52
CA VAL A 241 -13.32 9.96 12.63
C VAL A 241 -12.88 10.76 13.87
N GLN A 242 -12.45 10.08 14.92
CA GLN A 242 -12.04 10.69 16.19
C GLN A 242 -10.53 10.93 16.29
N CYS A 243 -9.73 10.42 15.35
CA CYS A 243 -8.27 10.60 15.31
C CYS A 243 -7.80 11.56 14.21
N ASP A 244 -8.68 11.92 13.27
CA ASP A 244 -8.43 12.99 12.29
C ASP A 244 -8.37 14.37 12.98
#